data_AF-Q96YX9-F1
#
_entry.id   AF-Q96YX9-F1
#
_cell.length_a   1.000
_cell.length_b   1.000
_cell.length_c   1.000
_cell.angle_alpha   90.00
_cell.angle_beta   90.00
_cell.angle_gamma   90.00
#
_symmetry.space_group_name_H-M   'P 1'
#
loop_
_entity.id
_entity.type
_entity.pdbx_description
1 polymer ?
#
loop_
_entity_poly.entity_id
_entity_poly.type
_entity_poly.pdbx_seq_one_letter_code
_entity_poly.pdbx_strand_id
1 'polypeptide(L)' 'MAVEEIVKVSRNYQVTIPAKIRQKFQIKEGDLVKVVFDENENVIKIQVLREPWK' A
#
# COMPACT_ATOMS: atom_id res chain seq x y z
N MET A 1 -11.03 -0.62 14.85
CA MET A 1 -10.80 -1.99 14.36
C MET A 1 -9.77 -1.93 13.23
N ALA A 2 -8.70 -2.73 13.35
CA ALA A 2 -7.75 -2.92 12.25
C ALA A 2 -8.49 -3.55 11.06
N VAL A 3 -8.15 -3.15 9.84
CA VAL A 3 -8.69 -3.76 8.62
C VAL A 3 -7.54 -4.48 7.96
N GLU A 4 -7.61 -5.80 7.98
CA GLU A 4 -6.60 -6.71 7.46
C GLU A 4 -7.26 -7.77 6.58
N GLU A 5 -6.50 -8.28 5.62
CA GLU A 5 -6.94 -9.35 4.73
C GLU A 5 -5.71 -10.07 4.18
N ILE A 6 -5.72 -11.40 4.22
CA ILE A 6 -4.60 -12.23 3.77
C ILE A 6 -4.65 -12.32 2.25
N VAL A 7 -3.56 -11.93 1.60
CA VAL A 7 -3.41 -11.94 0.14
C VAL A 7 -2.19 -12.75 -0.28
N LYS A 8 -2.28 -13.40 -1.44
CA LYS A 8 -1.15 -14.10 -2.06
C LYS A 8 -0.32 -13.10 -2.86
N VAL A 9 1.00 -13.20 -2.75
CA VAL A 9 1.93 -12.47 -3.64
C VAL A 9 1.76 -13.01 -5.05
N SER A 10 1.46 -12.10 -5.98
CA SER A 10 1.30 -12.40 -7.40
C SER A 10 2.65 -12.43 -8.10
N ARG A 11 2.64 -12.74 -9.41
CA ARG A 11 3.85 -12.68 -10.26
C ARG A 11 4.52 -11.30 -10.16
N ASN A 12 5.83 -11.26 -10.41
CA ASN A 12 6.63 -10.04 -10.36
C ASN A 12 6.56 -9.31 -9.00
N TYR A 13 6.41 -10.05 -7.90
CA TYR A 13 6.39 -9.53 -6.53
C TYR A 13 5.25 -8.53 -6.26
N GLN A 14 4.17 -8.59 -7.04
CA GLN A 14 3.03 -7.70 -6.87
C GLN A 14 2.16 -8.18 -5.70
N VAL A 15 1.80 -7.26 -4.81
CA VAL A 15 0.84 -7.52 -3.73
C VAL A 15 -0.41 -6.73 -4.02
N THR A 16 -1.55 -7.41 -4.09
CA THR A 16 -2.84 -6.75 -4.30
C THR A 16 -3.26 -6.10 -2.99
N ILE A 17 -3.51 -4.79 -2.99
CA ILE A 17 -4.16 -4.12 -1.87
C ILE A 17 -5.66 -4.40 -1.97
N PRO A 18 -6.26 -5.19 -1.06
CA PRO A 18 -7.65 -5.61 -1.17
C PRO A 18 -8.64 -4.46 -0.97
N ALA A 19 -9.86 -4.65 -1.44
CA ALA A 19 -10.89 -3.60 -1.48
C ALA A 19 -11.17 -2.97 -0.10
N LYS A 20 -11.15 -3.77 0.97
CA LYS A 20 -11.35 -3.28 2.35
C LYS A 20 -10.30 -2.25 2.77
N ILE A 21 -9.05 -2.47 2.36
CA ILE A 21 -7.95 -1.55 2.65
C ILE A 21 -8.04 -0.33 1.71
N ARG A 22 -8.34 -0.51 0.42
CA ARG A 22 -8.51 0.61 -0.54
C ARG A 22 -9.63 1.59 -0.19
N GLN A 23 -10.68 1.13 0.51
CA GLN A 23 -11.74 2.02 0.99
C GLN A 23 -11.22 3.05 2.01
N LYS A 24 -10.21 2.69 2.80
CA LYS A 24 -9.57 3.58 3.77
C LYS A 24 -8.34 4.28 3.19
N PHE A 25 -7.59 3.57 2.36
CA PHE A 25 -6.38 4.02 1.69
C PHE A 25 -6.70 4.35 0.24
N GLN A 26 -7.13 5.59 0.00
CA GLN A 26 -7.57 6.08 -1.31
C GLN A 26 -6.38 6.17 -2.27
N ILE A 27 -6.15 5.10 -3.01
CA ILE A 27 -5.20 5.02 -4.12
C ILE A 27 -5.94 4.75 -5.42
N LYS A 28 -5.46 5.33 -6.50
CA LYS A 28 -5.94 5.12 -7.87
C LYS A 28 -4.81 4.64 -8.77
N GLU A 29 -5.16 4.09 -9.92
CA GLU A 29 -4.17 3.81 -10.95
C GLU A 29 -3.47 5.10 -11.36
N GLY A 30 -2.13 5.05 -11.40
CA GLY A 30 -1.28 6.22 -11.68
C GLY A 30 -0.75 6.94 -10.45
N ASP A 31 -1.27 6.65 -9.24
CA ASP A 31 -0.73 7.27 -8.02
C ASP A 31 0.68 6.79 -7.72
N LEU A 32 1.56 7.74 -7.38
CA LEU A 32 2.90 7.43 -6.89
C LEU A 32 2.83 7.08 -5.40
N VAL A 33 3.44 5.96 -5.05
CA VAL A 33 3.54 5.49 -3.67
C VAL A 33 5.00 5.26 -3.28
N LYS A 34 5.35 5.64 -2.06
CA LYS A 34 6.63 5.34 -1.43
C LYS A 34 6.48 4.06 -0.63
N VAL A 35 7.35 3.09 -0.90
CA VAL A 35 7.41 1.82 -0.18
C VAL A 35 8.64 1.86 0.73
N VAL A 36 8.44 1.70 2.04
CA VAL A 36 9.50 1.75 3.06
C VAL A 36 9.45 0.45 3.85
N PHE A 37 10.59 -0.19 4.03
CA PHE A 37 10.72 -1.30 4.97
C PHE A 37 11.10 -0.74 6.36
N ASP A 38 10.33 -1.09 7.37
CA ASP A 38 10.62 -0.74 8.76
C ASP A 38 11.19 -1.97 9.47
N GLU A 39 12.49 -1.94 9.76
CA GLU A 39 13.20 -3.04 10.40
C GLU A 39 12.73 -3.30 11.84
N ASN A 40 12.19 -2.29 12.54
CA ASN A 40 11.78 -2.44 13.94
C ASN A 40 10.49 -3.25 14.06
N GLU A 41 9.56 -2.99 13.15
CA GLU A 41 8.26 -3.66 13.11
C GLU A 41 8.26 -4.87 12.16
N ASN A 42 9.30 -5.02 11.35
CA ASN A 42 9.41 -6.01 10.28
C ASN A 42 8.21 -5.98 9.31
N VAL A 43 7.80 -4.76 8.92
CA VAL A 43 6.67 -4.51 8.03
C VAL A 43 7.05 -3.57 6.90
N ILE A 44 6.27 -3.63 5.80
CA ILE A 44 6.35 -2.68 4.71
C ILE A 44 5.29 -1.59 4.92
N LYS A 45 5.72 -0.34 4.97
CA LYS A 45 4.86 0.86 5.05
C LYS A 45 4.74 1.45 3.65
N ILE A 46 3.50 1.62 3.19
CA ILE A 46 3.19 2.27 1.91
C ILE A 46 2.60 3.65 2.20
N GLN A 47 3.19 4.68 1.62
CA GLN A 47 2.76 6.07 1.76
C GLN A 47 2.41 6.65 0.40
N VAL A 48 1.24 7.28 0.26
CA VAL A 48 0.87 7.98 -0.97
C VAL A 48 1.69 9.25 -1.09
N LEU A 49 2.43 9.41 -2.18
CA LEU A 49 3.09 10.65 -2.52
C LEU A 49 2.05 11.55 -3.17
N ARG A 50 1.44 12.44 -2.39
CA ARG A 50 0.68 13.56 -2.94
C ARG A 50 1.70 14.56 -3.43
N GLU A 51 1.98 14.52 -4.73
CA GLU A 51 2.87 15.47 -5.37
C GLU A 51 2.34 16.90 -5.12
N PRO A 52 3.12 17.79 -4.48
CA PRO A 52 2.69 19.15 -4.17
C PRO A 52 2.81 20.12 -5.36
N TRP A 53 3.20 19.65 -6.56
CA TRP A 53 3.46 20.52 -7.70
C TRP A 53 2.19 20.78 -8.51
N LYS A 54 1.36 21.67 -7.98
CA LYS A 54 0.44 22.50 -8.74
C LYS A 54 0.74 23.96 -8.47
#